data_AF-K6J5K5-F1
#
_entry.id   AF-K6J5K5-F1
#
_cell.length_a   1.000
_cell.length_b   1.000
_cell.length_c   1.000
_cell.angle_alpha   90.00
_cell.angle_beta   90.00
_cell.angle_gamma   90.00
#
_symmetry.space_group_name_H-M   'P 1'
#
loop_
_entity.id
_entity.type
_entity.pdbx_description
1 polymer ?
#
loop_
_entity_poly.entity_id
_entity_poly.type
_entity_poly.pdbx_seq_one_letter_code
_entity_poly.pdbx_strand_id
1 'polypeptide(L)'
;MKQIHFLTEAELKQRLDRKTFESLFETSHPDEFVLKEFYDQVKAWAQELDAKYWIEFPDSIFETSASKKSAYRSISRFSDFYPSASRVPSKIFPAYVWRKSVYFPFASNELSIPSKIATIEEKIEFVGKKGNTSVFRLEFQILSTKPLDLKKISELPIPENFTERIVERQGEFFLITPKLNGVQSLFAIRTLSDLSEKIEFNFCKLRIDLSENPEAIPVWFSRSGLILSAIDFENSPLYTKNTNEDVSTLEISIPPWLSPSFLFLVLGSSLLDVWENSNTFSSDTKIPNSFPRFERNESWRNLTEHRFASRVSRYSGEEESFFHSLLQKEYETAKNVLVSALENRKKNLEEFEIPNLLNRLKVIQDLTISFNETLSEDWKSIQTEITNSVLEKWKEKKELETNRIEEIPSAFAWKILIEIWKSSVGRKP
;
A
#
# COMPACT_ATOMS: atom_id res chain seq x y z
N MET A 1 16.71 -20.94 -1.69
CA MET A 1 17.14 -19.53 -1.69
C MET A 1 16.04 -18.71 -1.03
N LYS A 2 16.35 -17.98 0.06
CA LYS A 2 15.42 -17.06 0.74
C LYS A 2 15.70 -15.58 0.39
N GLN A 3 16.74 -15.33 -0.38
CA GLN A 3 17.06 -14.02 -0.93
C GLN A 3 16.56 -13.88 -2.38
N ILE A 4 16.01 -12.73 -2.74
CA ILE A 4 15.75 -12.34 -4.12
C ILE A 4 17.04 -11.75 -4.68
N HIS A 5 17.47 -12.27 -5.83
CA HIS A 5 18.67 -11.80 -6.52
C HIS A 5 18.26 -10.86 -7.63
N PHE A 6 18.44 -9.57 -7.42
CA PHE A 6 18.18 -8.55 -8.43
C PHE A 6 19.37 -8.43 -9.38
N LEU A 7 19.07 -8.26 -10.67
CA LEU A 7 20.04 -7.87 -11.68
C LEU A 7 20.32 -6.38 -11.53
N THR A 8 21.25 -6.04 -10.63
CA THR A 8 21.57 -4.66 -10.30
C THR A 8 22.30 -3.95 -11.43
N GLU A 9 22.32 -2.61 -11.40
CA GLU A 9 23.11 -1.81 -12.33
C GLU A 9 24.61 -2.19 -12.32
N ALA A 10 25.17 -2.45 -11.13
CA ALA A 10 26.56 -2.88 -10.98
C ALA A 10 26.80 -4.24 -11.65
N GLU A 11 25.87 -5.18 -11.51
CA GLU A 11 25.93 -6.49 -12.16
C GLU A 11 25.83 -6.36 -13.69
N LEU A 12 24.94 -5.49 -14.18
CA LEU A 12 24.81 -5.19 -15.61
C LEU A 12 26.09 -4.58 -16.18
N LYS A 13 26.69 -3.61 -15.48
CA LYS A 13 27.95 -2.96 -15.88
C LYS A 13 29.14 -3.92 -15.90
N GLN A 14 29.09 -5.02 -15.16
CA GLN A 14 30.12 -6.07 -15.22
C GLN A 14 29.93 -7.01 -16.41
N ARG A 15 28.70 -7.17 -16.89
CA ARG A 15 28.33 -8.15 -17.93
C ARG A 15 28.22 -7.56 -19.34
N LEU A 16 27.91 -6.28 -19.44
CA LEU A 16 27.77 -5.56 -20.70
C LEU A 16 28.91 -4.55 -20.88
N ASP A 17 29.35 -4.36 -22.12
CA ASP A 17 30.24 -3.25 -22.41
C ASP A 17 29.50 -1.91 -22.23
N ARG A 18 30.29 -0.85 -22.03
CA ARG A 18 29.77 0.48 -21.72
C ARG A 18 28.80 1.02 -22.78
N LYS A 19 29.07 0.78 -24.08
CA LYS A 19 28.23 1.31 -25.16
C LYS A 19 26.87 0.61 -25.19
N THR A 20 26.86 -0.71 -25.01
CA THR A 20 25.63 -1.51 -24.96
C THR A 20 24.79 -1.15 -23.73
N PHE A 21 25.45 -0.96 -22.57
CA PHE A 21 24.77 -0.50 -21.36
C PHE A 21 24.14 0.90 -21.54
N GLU A 22 24.90 1.88 -22.03
CA GLU A 22 24.38 3.25 -22.28
C GLU A 22 23.22 3.22 -23.29
N SER A 23 23.38 2.49 -24.40
CA SER A 23 22.34 2.35 -25.43
C SER A 23 21.03 1.76 -24.89
N LEU A 24 21.09 0.76 -24.00
CA LEU A 24 19.94 0.08 -23.44
C LEU A 24 19.02 1.03 -22.63
N PHE A 25 19.60 1.98 -21.91
CA PHE A 25 18.87 2.84 -20.97
C PHE A 25 18.69 4.28 -21.46
N GLU A 26 19.52 4.78 -22.36
CA GLU A 26 19.38 6.13 -22.93
C GLU A 26 18.39 6.18 -24.10
N THR A 27 18.26 5.09 -24.85
CA THR A 27 17.28 5.00 -25.95
C THR A 27 15.92 4.53 -25.44
N SER A 28 14.85 5.01 -26.06
CA SER A 28 13.49 4.50 -25.80
C SER A 28 13.22 3.19 -26.53
N HIS A 29 13.96 2.93 -27.61
CA HIS A 29 13.85 1.74 -28.46
C HIS A 29 15.28 1.26 -28.79
N PRO A 30 15.89 0.44 -27.91
CA PRO A 30 17.22 -0.08 -28.16
C PRO A 30 17.23 -0.98 -29.40
N ASP A 31 18.33 -0.98 -30.12
CA ASP A 31 18.49 -1.80 -31.32
C ASP A 31 18.36 -3.30 -31.00
N GLU A 32 17.88 -4.10 -31.95
CA GLU A 32 17.66 -5.54 -31.77
C GLU A 32 18.94 -6.27 -31.31
N PHE A 33 20.11 -5.82 -31.78
CA PHE A 33 21.40 -6.34 -31.35
C PHE A 33 21.67 -6.10 -29.85
N VAL A 34 21.42 -4.88 -29.36
CA VAL A 34 21.61 -4.48 -27.95
C VAL A 34 20.67 -5.26 -27.05
N LEU A 35 19.40 -5.41 -27.47
CA LEU A 35 18.44 -6.22 -26.74
C LEU A 35 18.87 -7.67 -26.67
N LYS A 36 19.28 -8.26 -27.80
CA LYS A 36 19.74 -9.65 -27.84
C LYS A 36 20.92 -9.90 -26.90
N GLU A 37 21.93 -9.04 -26.94
CA GLU A 37 23.09 -9.14 -26.06
C GLU A 37 22.68 -9.05 -24.58
N PHE A 38 21.80 -8.10 -24.24
CA PHE A 38 21.25 -8.01 -22.89
C PHE A 38 20.51 -9.30 -22.46
N TYR A 39 19.63 -9.84 -23.32
CA TYR A 39 18.90 -11.08 -23.03
C TYR A 39 19.83 -12.27 -22.82
N ASP A 40 20.90 -12.37 -23.62
CA ASP A 40 21.90 -13.43 -23.48
C ASP A 40 22.64 -13.31 -22.13
N GLN A 41 22.97 -12.10 -21.68
CA GLN A 41 23.58 -11.87 -20.36
C GLN A 41 22.62 -12.19 -19.20
N VAL A 42 21.35 -11.79 -19.30
CA VAL A 42 20.32 -12.17 -18.29
C VAL A 42 20.17 -13.69 -18.24
N LYS A 43 20.22 -14.35 -19.39
CA LYS A 43 20.12 -15.81 -19.48
C LYS A 43 21.31 -16.49 -18.80
N ALA A 44 22.54 -16.04 -19.08
CA ALA A 44 23.75 -16.56 -18.43
C ALA A 44 23.68 -16.37 -16.91
N TRP A 45 23.35 -15.16 -16.46
CA TRP A 45 23.18 -14.83 -15.05
C TRP A 45 22.11 -15.70 -14.36
N ALA A 46 20.96 -15.91 -15.00
CA ALA A 46 19.90 -16.76 -14.45
C ALA A 46 20.31 -18.24 -14.37
N GLN A 47 21.15 -18.74 -15.30
CA GLN A 47 21.72 -20.10 -15.23
C GLN A 47 22.70 -20.26 -14.08
N GLU A 48 23.54 -19.24 -13.82
CA GLU A 48 24.45 -19.21 -12.68
C GLU A 48 23.69 -19.33 -11.34
N LEU A 49 22.43 -18.87 -11.30
CA LEU A 49 21.53 -18.93 -10.15
C LEU A 49 20.58 -20.15 -10.14
N ASP A 50 20.78 -21.16 -10.99
CA ASP A 50 19.95 -22.37 -11.12
C ASP A 50 18.45 -22.08 -11.38
N ALA A 51 18.14 -21.02 -12.15
CA ALA A 51 16.78 -20.75 -12.60
C ALA A 51 16.30 -21.78 -13.63
N LYS A 52 15.06 -22.24 -13.48
CA LYS A 52 14.42 -23.28 -14.33
C LYS A 52 13.26 -22.76 -15.17
N TYR A 53 12.68 -21.64 -14.76
CA TYR A 53 11.54 -21.02 -15.41
C TYR A 53 11.83 -19.57 -15.73
N TRP A 54 11.27 -19.10 -16.84
CA TRP A 54 11.32 -17.71 -17.27
C TRP A 54 9.91 -17.13 -17.22
N ILE A 55 9.74 -16.02 -16.50
CA ILE A 55 8.45 -15.38 -16.25
C ILE A 55 8.52 -13.93 -16.70
N GLU A 56 7.81 -13.58 -17.78
CA GLU A 56 7.74 -12.21 -18.27
C GLU A 56 6.42 -11.54 -17.92
N PHE A 57 6.46 -10.26 -17.61
CA PHE A 57 5.28 -9.45 -17.32
C PHE A 57 5.55 -7.96 -17.55
N PRO A 58 4.52 -7.18 -17.92
CA PRO A 58 4.67 -5.73 -18.02
C PRO A 58 4.84 -5.12 -16.62
N ASP A 59 5.63 -4.06 -16.50
CA ASP A 59 5.77 -3.31 -15.25
C ASP A 59 4.48 -2.62 -14.77
N SER A 60 3.50 -2.42 -15.65
CA SER A 60 2.13 -2.01 -15.28
C SER A 60 1.41 -3.00 -14.35
N ILE A 61 1.92 -4.22 -14.14
CA ILE A 61 1.36 -5.16 -13.16
C ILE A 61 1.34 -4.59 -11.73
N PHE A 62 2.23 -3.65 -11.42
CA PHE A 62 2.33 -3.00 -10.11
C PHE A 62 1.36 -1.82 -9.93
N GLU A 63 0.47 -1.57 -10.89
CA GLU A 63 -0.54 -0.49 -10.81
C GLU A 63 -1.79 -0.84 -9.99
N THR A 64 -2.09 -2.13 -9.78
CA THR A 64 -3.46 -2.52 -9.41
C THR A 64 -3.77 -2.38 -7.92
N SER A 65 -4.64 -1.41 -7.64
CA SER A 65 -5.84 -1.65 -6.82
C SER A 65 -6.54 -2.91 -7.33
N ALA A 66 -6.76 -3.85 -6.41
CA ALA A 66 -7.27 -5.21 -6.60
C ALA A 66 -8.12 -5.45 -7.88
N SER A 67 -7.49 -5.94 -8.96
CA SER A 67 -8.21 -6.76 -9.94
C SER A 67 -7.28 -7.86 -10.48
N LYS A 68 -7.62 -9.10 -10.15
CA LYS A 68 -6.81 -10.32 -10.35
C LYS A 68 -6.77 -10.83 -11.82
N LYS A 69 -7.16 -10.06 -12.84
CA LYS A 69 -7.60 -10.67 -14.12
C LYS A 69 -6.95 -10.29 -15.45
N SER A 70 -5.92 -9.44 -15.55
CA SER A 70 -5.41 -9.13 -16.90
C SER A 70 -3.92 -8.82 -17.10
N ALA A 71 -3.05 -9.04 -16.10
CA ALA A 71 -1.63 -9.01 -16.39
C ALA A 71 -1.19 -10.38 -16.94
N TYR A 72 -1.16 -10.51 -18.27
CA TYR A 72 -0.64 -11.70 -18.95
C TYR A 72 0.81 -11.94 -18.51
N ARG A 73 1.01 -12.91 -17.60
CA ARG A 73 2.33 -13.46 -17.28
C ARG A 73 2.59 -14.61 -18.25
N SER A 74 3.65 -14.54 -19.05
CA SER A 74 4.09 -15.69 -19.85
C SER A 74 5.10 -16.49 -19.03
N ILE A 75 4.81 -17.77 -18.82
CA ILE A 75 5.68 -18.71 -18.10
C ILE A 75 6.18 -19.73 -19.11
N SER A 76 7.50 -19.82 -19.26
CA SER A 76 8.15 -20.82 -20.10
C SER A 76 9.23 -21.56 -19.31
N ARG A 77 9.54 -22.78 -19.76
CA ARG A 77 10.73 -23.48 -19.27
C ARG A 77 11.96 -22.81 -19.87
N PHE A 78 13.01 -22.72 -19.07
CA PHE A 78 14.27 -22.10 -19.50
C PHE A 78 14.91 -22.80 -20.70
N SER A 79 14.68 -24.11 -20.88
CA SER A 79 15.12 -24.91 -22.02
C SER A 79 14.44 -24.52 -23.34
N ASP A 80 13.22 -24.00 -23.26
CA ASP A 80 12.35 -23.74 -24.41
C ASP A 80 12.34 -22.25 -24.76
N PHE A 81 13.07 -21.43 -24.00
CA PHE A 81 13.12 -19.98 -24.15
C PHE A 81 14.07 -19.55 -25.27
N TYR A 82 13.47 -19.06 -26.35
CA TYR A 82 14.11 -18.17 -27.30
C TYR A 82 13.69 -16.74 -26.97
N PRO A 83 14.64 -15.81 -26.72
CA PRO A 83 14.29 -14.42 -26.52
C PRO A 83 13.60 -13.92 -27.79
N SER A 84 12.31 -13.63 -27.70
CA SER A 84 11.67 -12.77 -28.68
C SER A 84 12.30 -11.39 -28.47
N ALA A 85 13.20 -10.98 -29.37
CA ALA A 85 13.98 -9.74 -29.28
C ALA A 85 13.14 -8.44 -29.38
N SER A 86 11.86 -8.48 -28.98
CA SER A 86 10.89 -7.40 -29.15
C SER A 86 10.51 -6.67 -27.86
N ARG A 87 10.87 -7.18 -26.68
CA ARG A 87 10.46 -6.58 -25.40
C ARG A 87 11.61 -5.79 -24.78
N VAL A 88 11.37 -4.51 -24.51
CA VAL A 88 12.33 -3.61 -23.87
C VAL A 88 12.30 -3.85 -22.35
N PRO A 89 13.44 -4.03 -21.67
CA PRO A 89 13.48 -4.20 -20.22
C PRO A 89 12.87 -3.00 -19.49
N SER A 90 12.22 -3.24 -18.35
CA SER A 90 11.73 -2.14 -17.52
C SER A 90 12.90 -1.32 -16.97
N LYS A 91 12.80 0.01 -17.04
CA LYS A 91 13.76 0.93 -16.40
C LYS A 91 13.49 1.09 -14.90
N ILE A 92 12.30 0.69 -14.43
CA ILE A 92 11.82 0.90 -13.06
C ILE A 92 12.13 -0.30 -12.18
N PHE A 93 11.84 -1.51 -12.69
CA PHE A 93 12.03 -2.75 -11.95
C PHE A 93 13.11 -3.58 -12.65
N PRO A 94 14.22 -3.92 -11.97
CA PRO A 94 15.22 -4.80 -12.55
C PRO A 94 14.68 -6.23 -12.66
N ALA A 95 15.23 -7.00 -13.60
CA ALA A 95 15.03 -8.44 -13.62
C ALA A 95 15.53 -9.08 -12.31
N TYR A 96 14.89 -10.15 -11.87
CA TYR A 96 15.27 -10.80 -10.61
C TYR A 96 15.08 -12.31 -10.64
N VAL A 97 15.91 -13.05 -9.91
CA VAL A 97 15.74 -14.48 -9.67
C VAL A 97 15.14 -14.69 -8.28
N TRP A 98 14.06 -15.46 -8.24
CA TRP A 98 13.44 -15.90 -6.99
C TRP A 98 13.07 -17.38 -7.06
N ARG A 99 13.48 -18.14 -6.05
CA ARG A 99 13.38 -19.61 -6.00
C ARG A 99 14.05 -20.28 -7.19
N LYS A 100 13.28 -20.73 -8.18
CA LYS A 100 13.75 -21.42 -9.39
C LYS A 100 13.26 -20.72 -10.66
N SER A 101 12.92 -19.44 -10.55
CA SER A 101 12.35 -18.68 -11.65
C SER A 101 13.10 -17.36 -11.79
N VAL A 102 13.42 -17.00 -13.03
CA VAL A 102 13.78 -15.63 -13.37
C VAL A 102 12.52 -14.87 -13.77
N TYR A 103 12.39 -13.68 -13.22
CA TYR A 103 11.30 -12.75 -13.40
C TYR A 103 11.82 -11.57 -14.21
N PHE A 104 11.20 -11.37 -15.37
CA PHE A 104 11.62 -10.39 -16.35
C PHE A 104 10.51 -9.34 -16.56
N PRO A 105 10.57 -8.21 -15.84
CA PRO A 105 9.69 -7.07 -16.08
C PRO A 105 10.09 -6.35 -17.37
N PHE A 106 9.13 -6.06 -18.24
CA PHE A 106 9.32 -5.26 -19.45
C PHE A 106 8.49 -3.99 -19.43
N ALA A 107 8.95 -2.98 -20.15
CA ALA A 107 8.29 -1.68 -20.22
C ALA A 107 6.89 -1.80 -20.86
N SER A 108 5.86 -1.26 -20.20
CA SER A 108 4.54 -1.09 -20.82
C SER A 108 4.53 0.03 -21.88
N ASN A 109 3.63 -0.09 -22.86
CA ASN A 109 3.44 0.95 -23.89
C ASN A 109 2.94 2.27 -23.29
N GLU A 110 2.17 2.20 -22.21
CA GLU A 110 1.63 3.36 -21.50
C GLU A 110 2.43 3.62 -20.22
N LEU A 111 2.60 4.90 -19.86
CA LEU A 111 3.27 5.30 -18.63
C LEU A 111 2.44 4.93 -17.41
N SER A 112 3.00 4.05 -16.58
CA SER A 112 2.31 3.51 -15.42
C SER A 112 2.39 4.41 -14.18
N ILE A 113 1.53 4.21 -13.18
CA ILE A 113 1.68 4.92 -11.88
C ILE A 113 3.07 4.65 -11.25
N PRO A 114 3.59 3.41 -11.22
CA PRO A 114 4.97 3.13 -10.80
C PRO A 114 6.02 3.95 -11.57
N SER A 115 5.86 4.14 -12.89
CA SER A 115 6.81 4.95 -13.67
C SER A 115 6.81 6.41 -13.23
N LYS A 116 5.63 6.94 -12.90
CA LYS A 116 5.47 8.31 -12.41
C LYS A 116 6.08 8.49 -11.02
N ILE A 117 5.95 7.49 -10.15
CA ILE A 117 6.61 7.47 -8.83
C ILE A 117 8.13 7.48 -9.02
N ALA A 118 8.67 6.63 -9.90
CA ALA A 118 10.10 6.57 -10.20
C ALA A 118 10.63 7.93 -10.68
N THR A 119 9.92 8.62 -11.58
CA THR A 119 10.29 9.97 -12.04
C THR A 119 10.30 11.00 -10.91
N ILE A 120 9.38 10.91 -9.95
CA ILE A 120 9.38 11.79 -8.78
C ILE A 120 10.57 11.48 -7.87
N GLU A 121 10.89 10.20 -7.66
CA GLU A 121 12.05 9.78 -6.86
C GLU A 121 13.37 10.24 -7.46
N GLU A 122 13.57 10.08 -8.78
CA GLU A 122 14.74 10.60 -9.50
C GLU A 122 14.89 12.12 -9.31
N LYS A 123 13.77 12.86 -9.33
CA LYS A 123 13.78 14.31 -9.07
C LYS A 123 14.13 14.64 -7.63
N ILE A 124 13.66 13.85 -6.66
CA ILE A 124 14.03 14.02 -5.26
C ILE A 124 15.54 13.85 -5.09
N GLU A 125 16.13 12.82 -5.69
CA GLU A 125 17.57 12.56 -5.64
C GLU A 125 18.39 13.67 -6.31
N PHE A 126 17.85 14.26 -7.38
CA PHE A 126 18.50 15.38 -8.08
C PHE A 126 18.43 16.71 -7.30
N VAL A 127 17.25 17.05 -6.77
CA VAL A 127 17.01 18.31 -6.04
C VAL A 127 17.65 18.27 -4.65
N GLY A 128 17.49 17.14 -3.95
CA GLY A 128 18.11 16.90 -2.67
C GLY A 128 19.52 16.39 -2.84
N LYS A 129 20.53 17.27 -2.82
CA LYS A 129 21.96 16.86 -2.71
C LYS A 129 22.29 16.00 -1.46
N LYS A 130 21.28 15.71 -0.61
CA LYS A 130 21.28 14.86 0.59
C LYS A 130 19.99 13.98 0.71
N GLY A 131 19.12 13.97 -0.31
CA GLY A 131 17.78 13.41 -0.23
C GLY A 131 17.80 11.89 -0.36
N ASN A 132 17.59 11.18 0.74
CA ASN A 132 17.35 9.74 0.71
C ASN A 132 15.87 9.49 0.33
N THR A 133 15.62 8.82 -0.79
CA THR A 133 14.26 8.39 -1.19
C THR A 133 13.79 7.17 -0.38
N SER A 134 14.73 6.44 0.23
CA SER A 134 14.46 5.26 1.04
C SER A 134 14.13 5.66 2.48
N VAL A 135 12.90 6.15 2.69
CA VAL A 135 12.40 6.59 4.00
C VAL A 135 11.21 5.76 4.49
N PHE A 136 10.69 4.83 3.68
CA PHE A 136 9.48 4.08 4.00
C PHE A 136 9.81 2.72 4.63
N ARG A 137 9.20 2.41 5.77
CA ARG A 137 9.21 1.06 6.35
C ARG A 137 7.79 0.54 6.41
N LEU A 138 7.55 -0.60 5.80
CA LEU A 138 6.24 -1.24 5.75
C LEU A 138 6.11 -2.23 6.90
N GLU A 139 4.92 -2.30 7.48
CA GLU A 139 4.55 -3.27 8.49
C GLU A 139 3.37 -4.10 7.95
N PHE A 140 3.57 -5.41 7.89
CA PHE A 140 2.58 -6.37 7.43
C PHE A 140 2.14 -7.27 8.58
N GLN A 141 0.85 -7.38 8.81
CA GLN A 141 0.28 -8.39 9.68
C GLN A 141 0.28 -9.75 8.96
N ILE A 142 0.82 -10.79 9.61
CA ILE A 142 0.88 -12.14 9.05
C ILE A 142 -0.35 -12.91 9.52
N LEU A 143 -1.27 -13.15 8.60
CA LEU A 143 -2.53 -13.86 8.84
C LEU A 143 -2.46 -15.28 8.28
N SER A 144 -3.03 -16.24 9.01
CA SER A 144 -3.18 -17.61 8.51
C SER A 144 -4.43 -18.28 9.05
N THR A 145 -4.96 -19.20 8.24
CA THR A 145 -6.08 -20.08 8.62
C THR A 145 -5.68 -21.12 9.66
N LYS A 146 -4.38 -21.33 9.90
CA LYS A 146 -3.86 -22.27 10.91
C LYS A 146 -3.04 -21.53 11.95
N PRO A 147 -2.98 -22.05 13.20
CA PRO A 147 -2.11 -21.49 14.24
C PRO A 147 -0.65 -21.41 13.77
N LEU A 148 -0.14 -20.19 13.69
CA LEU A 148 1.25 -19.89 13.37
C LEU A 148 2.07 -19.80 14.67
N ASP A 149 3.31 -20.21 14.56
CA ASP A 149 4.35 -19.98 15.56
C ASP A 149 5.61 -19.49 14.83
N LEU A 150 6.57 -18.92 15.57
CA LEU A 150 7.80 -18.39 15.00
C LEU A 150 8.59 -19.43 14.18
N LYS A 151 8.54 -20.71 14.58
CA LYS A 151 9.23 -21.78 13.87
C LYS A 151 8.62 -22.00 12.49
N LYS A 152 7.30 -22.11 12.40
CA LYS A 152 6.57 -22.22 11.12
C LYS A 152 6.79 -20.99 10.25
N ILE A 153 6.80 -19.79 10.83
CA ILE A 153 7.08 -18.55 10.09
C ILE A 153 8.50 -18.58 9.52
N SER A 154 9.49 -19.06 10.29
CA SER A 154 10.88 -19.17 9.82
C SER A 154 11.06 -20.17 8.67
N GLU A 155 10.17 -21.15 8.52
CA GLU A 155 10.18 -22.10 7.41
C GLU A 155 9.53 -21.53 6.14
N LEU A 156 8.82 -20.40 6.25
CA LEU A 156 8.21 -19.77 5.09
C LEU A 156 9.27 -19.22 4.15
N PRO A 157 9.00 -19.30 2.83
CA PRO A 157 9.86 -18.71 1.82
C PRO A 157 9.61 -17.19 1.75
N ILE A 158 9.80 -16.47 2.86
CA ILE A 158 9.72 -15.01 2.92
C ILE A 158 11.04 -14.42 2.38
N PRO A 159 11.03 -13.40 1.51
CA PRO A 159 12.23 -12.78 1.00
C PRO A 159 12.99 -12.05 2.11
N GLU A 160 14.23 -12.45 2.34
CA GLU A 160 15.10 -11.85 3.36
C GLU A 160 15.42 -10.38 3.03
N ASN A 161 15.54 -10.01 1.75
CA ASN A 161 15.78 -8.61 1.35
C ASN A 161 14.66 -7.65 1.79
N PHE A 162 13.44 -8.15 2.02
CA PHE A 162 12.31 -7.35 2.48
C PHE A 162 11.97 -7.59 3.96
N THR A 163 12.83 -8.29 4.70
CA THR A 163 12.59 -8.61 6.11
C THR A 163 13.70 -8.02 6.97
N GLU A 164 13.43 -6.89 7.63
CA GLU A 164 14.31 -6.36 8.66
C GLU A 164 14.12 -7.14 9.97
N ARG A 165 12.86 -7.35 10.38
CA ARG A 165 12.52 -8.13 11.57
C ARG A 165 11.08 -8.64 11.52
N ILE A 166 10.83 -9.71 12.28
CA ILE A 166 9.49 -10.21 12.56
C ILE A 166 9.26 -10.09 14.06
N VAL A 167 8.16 -9.48 14.47
CA VAL A 167 7.83 -9.22 15.88
C VAL A 167 6.48 -9.82 16.24
N GLU A 168 6.36 -10.30 17.47
CA GLU A 168 5.09 -10.78 18.03
C GLU A 168 4.53 -9.71 18.97
N ARG A 169 3.26 -9.33 18.77
CA ARG A 169 2.54 -8.41 19.65
C ARG A 169 1.14 -8.97 19.91
N GLN A 170 0.80 -9.15 21.19
CA GLN A 170 -0.53 -9.61 21.60
C GLN A 170 -0.97 -10.95 20.94
N GLY A 171 -0.02 -11.85 20.67
CA GLY A 171 -0.27 -13.13 20.00
C GLY A 171 -0.41 -13.05 18.48
N GLU A 172 -0.17 -11.88 17.88
CA GLU A 172 -0.13 -11.67 16.43
C GLU A 172 1.30 -11.43 15.94
N PHE A 173 1.58 -11.81 14.69
CA PHE A 173 2.91 -11.66 14.09
C PHE A 173 2.93 -10.56 13.03
N PHE A 174 3.99 -9.76 13.05
CA PHE A 174 4.19 -8.64 12.13
C PHE A 174 5.55 -8.72 11.46
N LEU A 175 5.58 -8.58 10.14
CA LEU A 175 6.81 -8.41 9.35
C LEU A 175 7.08 -6.93 9.13
N ILE A 176 8.29 -6.49 9.43
CA ILE A 176 8.75 -5.11 9.21
C ILE A 176 9.84 -5.14 8.14
N THR A 177 9.68 -4.31 7.10
CA THR A 177 10.67 -4.16 6.02
C THR A 177 11.81 -3.24 6.44
N PRO A 178 12.99 -3.33 5.78
CA PRO A 178 13.98 -2.26 5.85
C PRO A 178 13.41 -0.94 5.28
N LYS A 179 14.19 0.14 5.34
CA LYS A 179 13.88 1.39 4.63
C LYS A 179 13.87 1.13 3.12
N LEU A 180 12.77 1.49 2.47
CA LEU A 180 12.51 1.35 1.04
C LEU A 180 12.10 2.70 0.46
N ASN A 181 12.33 2.90 -0.84
CA ASN A 181 11.65 3.96 -1.59
C ASN A 181 10.23 3.51 -2.00
N GLY A 182 9.47 4.39 -2.65
CA GLY A 182 8.08 4.13 -3.07
C GLY A 182 7.99 3.00 -4.11
N VAL A 183 8.87 2.98 -5.11
CA VAL A 183 8.90 1.90 -6.12
C VAL A 183 9.19 0.54 -5.48
N GLN A 184 10.21 0.46 -4.62
CA GLN A 184 10.56 -0.74 -3.87
C GLN A 184 9.43 -1.16 -2.92
N SER A 185 8.72 -0.19 -2.33
CA SER A 185 7.58 -0.47 -1.46
C SER A 185 6.43 -1.12 -2.23
N LEU A 186 6.11 -0.63 -3.45
CA LEU A 186 5.13 -1.26 -4.33
C LEU A 186 5.51 -2.68 -4.69
N PHE A 187 6.79 -2.89 -5.00
CA PHE A 187 7.32 -4.21 -5.29
C PHE A 187 7.20 -5.15 -4.09
N ALA A 188 7.55 -4.69 -2.88
CA ALA A 188 7.47 -5.47 -1.66
C ALA A 188 6.03 -5.86 -1.34
N ILE A 189 5.08 -4.92 -1.41
CA ILE A 189 3.65 -5.17 -1.19
C ILE A 189 3.14 -6.24 -2.15
N ARG A 190 3.44 -6.10 -3.45
CA ARG A 190 2.99 -7.06 -4.45
C ARG A 190 3.63 -8.44 -4.29
N THR A 191 4.92 -8.48 -3.97
CA THR A 191 5.67 -9.74 -3.83
C THR A 191 5.21 -10.52 -2.59
N LEU A 192 4.97 -9.82 -1.48
CA LEU A 192 4.48 -10.43 -0.25
C LEU A 192 3.01 -10.87 -0.38
N SER A 193 2.17 -10.12 -1.09
CA SER A 193 0.78 -10.52 -1.35
C SER A 193 0.67 -11.79 -2.21
N ASP A 194 1.62 -11.99 -3.13
CA ASP A 194 1.63 -13.14 -4.06
C ASP A 194 2.37 -14.37 -3.49
N LEU A 195 2.86 -14.33 -2.25
CA LEU A 195 3.84 -15.29 -1.73
C LEU A 195 3.27 -16.69 -1.47
N SER A 196 2.04 -16.76 -0.95
CA SER A 196 1.38 -18.00 -0.51
C SER A 196 -0.14 -17.82 -0.51
N GLU A 197 -0.87 -18.85 -0.92
CA GLU A 197 -2.33 -18.89 -0.78
C GLU A 197 -2.78 -19.18 0.67
N LYS A 198 -1.89 -19.71 1.51
CA LYS A 198 -2.21 -20.17 2.87
C LYS A 198 -1.94 -19.13 3.96
N ILE A 199 -1.13 -18.13 3.62
CA ILE A 199 -0.65 -17.10 4.54
C ILE A 199 -0.79 -15.78 3.82
N GLU A 200 -1.52 -14.88 4.44
CA GLU A 200 -1.80 -13.55 3.94
C GLU A 200 -0.92 -12.54 4.66
N PHE A 201 -0.24 -11.70 3.88
CA PHE A 201 0.53 -10.57 4.39
C PHE A 201 -0.31 -9.31 4.18
N ASN A 202 -1.02 -8.91 5.23
CA ASN A 202 -1.88 -7.74 5.19
C ASN A 202 -1.07 -6.47 5.48
N PHE A 203 -0.94 -5.58 4.49
CA PHE A 203 -0.24 -4.30 4.67
C PHE A 203 -1.09 -3.38 5.55
N CYS A 204 -0.67 -3.16 6.79
CA CYS A 204 -1.50 -2.49 7.80
C CYS A 204 -0.93 -1.16 8.31
N LYS A 205 0.39 -0.94 8.17
CA LYS A 205 1.03 0.29 8.65
C LYS A 205 2.26 0.65 7.82
N LEU A 206 2.46 1.95 7.64
CA LEU A 206 3.62 2.57 7.01
C LEU A 206 4.29 3.50 8.02
N ARG A 207 5.59 3.32 8.26
CA ARG A 207 6.42 4.30 8.97
C ARG A 207 7.27 5.07 7.98
N ILE A 208 7.33 6.38 8.14
CA ILE A 208 8.19 7.28 7.39
C ILE A 208 9.30 7.73 8.31
N ASP A 209 10.53 7.28 8.03
CA ASP A 209 11.73 7.48 8.84
C ASP A 209 12.60 8.57 8.21
N LEU A 210 12.49 9.78 8.78
CA LEU A 210 13.22 10.99 8.40
C LEU A 210 14.36 11.30 9.38
N SER A 211 14.89 10.29 10.10
CA SER A 211 15.96 10.49 11.08
C SER A 211 17.21 11.16 10.51
N GLU A 212 17.48 10.94 9.23
CA GLU A 212 18.61 11.53 8.51
C GLU A 212 18.39 13.02 8.17
N ASN A 213 17.13 13.46 8.14
CA ASN A 213 16.73 14.82 7.74
C ASN A 213 15.51 15.30 8.54
N PRO A 214 15.63 15.50 9.87
CA PRO A 214 14.50 15.87 10.73
C PRO A 214 13.90 17.24 10.38
N GLU A 215 14.68 18.12 9.77
CA GLU A 215 14.26 19.45 9.27
C GLU A 215 13.16 19.36 8.20
N ALA A 216 13.00 18.21 7.54
CA ALA A 216 11.93 17.97 6.57
C ALA A 216 10.54 18.01 7.22
N ILE A 217 10.42 17.67 8.51
CA ILE A 217 9.13 17.50 9.19
C ILE A 217 8.36 18.84 9.31
N PRO A 218 8.93 19.95 9.84
CA PRO A 218 8.24 21.24 9.86
C PRO A 218 7.77 21.72 8.48
N VAL A 219 8.61 21.54 7.46
CA VAL A 219 8.30 21.93 6.07
C VAL A 219 7.14 21.09 5.53
N TRP A 220 7.15 19.79 5.81
CA TRP A 220 6.08 18.89 5.38
C TRP A 220 4.74 19.30 5.99
N PHE A 221 4.70 19.53 7.31
CA PHE A 221 3.48 19.93 8.02
C PHE A 221 2.89 21.22 7.46
N SER A 222 3.73 22.23 7.25
CA SER A 222 3.28 23.55 6.80
C SER A 222 2.79 23.55 5.35
N ARG A 223 3.36 22.71 4.47
CA ARG A 223 3.08 22.75 3.03
C ARG A 223 2.17 21.67 2.51
N SER A 224 2.33 20.44 3.00
CA SER A 224 1.61 19.26 2.50
C SER A 224 0.89 18.50 3.63
N GLY A 225 0.94 18.98 4.88
CA GLY A 225 0.29 18.36 6.03
C GLY A 225 -1.22 18.21 5.85
N LEU A 226 -1.89 19.24 5.32
CA LEU A 226 -3.34 19.20 5.07
C LEU A 226 -3.75 18.17 4.01
N ILE A 227 -2.91 17.93 2.99
CA ILE A 227 -3.16 16.90 1.96
C ILE A 227 -3.13 15.52 2.61
N LEU A 228 -2.06 15.25 3.37
CA LEU A 228 -1.90 13.97 4.06
C LEU A 228 -3.01 13.74 5.08
N SER A 229 -3.41 14.80 5.80
CA SER A 229 -4.48 14.73 6.78
C SER A 229 -5.85 14.38 6.18
N ALA A 230 -6.01 14.54 4.87
CA ALA A 230 -7.30 14.46 4.22
C ALA A 230 -7.41 13.30 3.23
N ILE A 231 -6.31 12.60 2.91
CA ILE A 231 -6.34 11.27 2.28
C ILE A 231 -7.05 10.27 3.20
N ASP A 232 -6.92 10.45 4.51
CA ASP A 232 -7.71 9.77 5.54
C ASP A 232 -7.43 10.42 6.91
N PHE A 233 -8.41 11.08 7.51
CA PHE A 233 -8.25 11.77 8.80
C PHE A 233 -7.89 10.83 9.96
N GLU A 234 -8.42 9.61 9.95
CA GLU A 234 -8.19 8.62 11.00
C GLU A 234 -6.81 7.96 10.86
N ASN A 235 -6.33 7.91 9.62
CA ASN A 235 -5.09 7.26 9.23
C ASN A 235 -3.99 8.25 8.84
N SER A 236 -4.22 9.54 9.06
CA SER A 236 -3.24 10.61 8.87
C SER A 236 -1.99 10.31 9.68
N PRO A 237 -0.81 10.75 9.23
CA PRO A 237 0.40 10.39 9.95
C PRO A 237 0.31 10.81 11.41
N LEU A 238 0.38 9.83 12.31
CA LEU A 238 0.43 10.05 13.73
C LEU A 238 1.87 10.27 14.14
N TYR A 239 2.00 11.09 15.16
CA TYR A 239 3.28 11.51 15.68
C TYR A 239 3.50 10.82 17.01
N THR A 240 4.54 9.99 17.08
CA THR A 240 4.95 9.33 18.31
C THR A 240 6.09 10.12 18.95
N LYS A 241 5.81 10.89 20.01
CA LYS A 241 6.89 11.35 20.92
C LYS A 241 7.36 10.13 21.70
N ASN A 242 8.57 9.65 21.43
CA ASN A 242 9.25 8.86 22.44
C ASN A 242 9.66 9.81 23.56
N THR A 243 9.52 9.33 24.79
CA THR A 243 9.57 10.13 26.03
C THR A 243 10.92 10.79 26.33
N ASN A 244 11.90 10.83 25.41
CA ASN A 244 13.17 11.56 25.58
C ASN A 244 13.98 11.92 24.31
N GLU A 245 13.50 11.76 23.06
CA GLU A 245 14.36 12.03 21.88
C GLU A 245 13.64 12.69 20.69
N ASP A 246 14.45 13.37 19.88
CA ASP A 246 14.10 14.15 18.70
C ASP A 246 13.16 13.41 17.73
N VAL A 247 12.27 14.20 17.14
CA VAL A 247 11.28 13.74 16.18
C VAL A 247 11.95 13.30 14.89
N SER A 248 11.80 12.03 14.55
CA SER A 248 12.30 11.50 13.28
C SER A 248 11.30 10.63 12.50
N THR A 249 10.19 10.20 13.09
CA THR A 249 9.30 9.22 12.44
C THR A 249 7.84 9.62 12.42
N LEU A 250 7.17 9.38 11.29
CA LEU A 250 5.73 9.54 11.10
C LEU A 250 5.07 8.17 10.87
N GLU A 251 3.91 7.90 11.45
CA GLU A 251 3.21 6.62 11.27
C GLU A 251 1.86 6.79 10.57
N ILE A 252 1.65 6.11 9.45
CA ILE A 252 0.37 6.08 8.73
C ILE A 252 -0.22 4.67 8.88
N SER A 253 -1.42 4.57 9.42
CA SER A 253 -2.20 3.32 9.40
C SER A 253 -2.77 3.13 7.99
N ILE A 254 -2.66 1.94 7.40
CA ILE A 254 -3.06 1.76 5.99
C ILE A 254 -4.40 1.05 5.93
N PRO A 255 -5.45 1.70 5.42
CA PRO A 255 -6.71 1.03 5.23
C PRO A 255 -6.63 0.05 4.04
N PRO A 256 -7.32 -1.10 4.11
CA PRO A 256 -7.19 -2.17 3.13
C PRO A 256 -7.72 -1.81 1.73
N TRP A 257 -8.49 -0.72 1.59
CA TRP A 257 -9.03 -0.24 0.31
C TRP A 257 -8.16 0.80 -0.39
N LEU A 258 -7.21 1.44 0.30
CA LEU A 258 -6.37 2.47 -0.28
C LEU A 258 -5.32 1.82 -1.18
N SER A 259 -5.28 2.20 -2.45
CA SER A 259 -4.26 1.70 -3.36
C SER A 259 -2.86 2.11 -2.89
N PRO A 260 -1.91 1.16 -2.76
CA PRO A 260 -0.51 1.47 -2.48
C PRO A 260 0.07 2.45 -3.51
N SER A 261 -0.27 2.30 -4.78
CA SER A 261 0.26 3.14 -5.86
C SER A 261 -0.22 4.59 -5.74
N PHE A 262 -1.46 4.80 -5.30
CA PHE A 262 -1.95 6.15 -4.99
C PHE A 262 -1.22 6.74 -3.76
N LEU A 263 -1.09 5.96 -2.69
CA LEU A 263 -0.40 6.39 -1.47
C LEU A 263 1.03 6.85 -1.74
N PHE A 264 1.85 6.04 -2.43
CA PHE A 264 3.24 6.37 -2.71
C PHE A 264 3.39 7.51 -3.72
N LEU A 265 2.46 7.67 -4.67
CA LEU A 265 2.41 8.84 -5.53
C LEU A 265 2.21 10.12 -4.71
N VAL A 266 1.27 10.10 -3.75
CA VAL A 266 1.00 11.28 -2.93
C VAL A 266 2.13 11.60 -1.97
N LEU A 267 2.68 10.57 -1.30
CA LEU A 267 3.82 10.73 -0.40
C LEU A 267 5.07 11.21 -1.14
N GLY A 268 5.38 10.63 -2.31
CA GLY A 268 6.51 11.07 -3.13
C GLY A 268 6.37 12.54 -3.57
N SER A 269 5.20 12.92 -4.08
CA SER A 269 4.93 14.31 -4.50
C SER A 269 4.98 15.32 -3.32
N SER A 270 4.59 14.87 -2.13
CA SER A 270 4.68 15.68 -0.90
C SER A 270 6.12 15.83 -0.42
N LEU A 271 6.90 14.75 -0.44
CA LEU A 271 8.34 14.77 -0.13
C LEU A 271 9.11 15.66 -1.09
N LEU A 272 8.82 15.61 -2.39
CA LEU A 272 9.49 16.48 -3.37
C LEU A 272 9.26 17.97 -3.07
N ASP A 273 8.04 18.38 -2.72
CA ASP A 273 7.76 19.77 -2.33
C ASP A 273 8.48 20.18 -1.05
N VAL A 274 8.71 19.25 -0.12
CA VAL A 274 9.54 19.51 1.06
C VAL A 274 10.98 19.82 0.63
N TRP A 275 11.55 19.01 -0.25
CA TRP A 275 12.93 19.21 -0.72
C TRP A 275 13.12 20.46 -1.55
N GLU A 276 12.16 20.82 -2.40
CA GLU A 276 12.20 22.06 -3.18
C GLU A 276 12.11 23.31 -2.31
N ASN A 277 11.52 23.19 -1.11
CA ASN A 277 11.27 24.30 -0.20
C ASN A 277 12.01 24.16 1.14
N SER A 278 13.02 23.28 1.22
CA SER A 278 13.75 23.05 2.48
C SER A 278 14.52 24.29 2.93
N ASN A 279 15.00 25.10 1.98
CA ASN A 279 15.79 26.30 2.26
C ASN A 279 14.95 27.51 2.71
N THR A 280 13.62 27.41 2.63
CA THR A 280 12.70 28.51 2.93
C THR A 280 12.28 28.56 4.39
N PHE A 281 12.64 27.55 5.19
CA PHE A 281 12.29 27.43 6.61
C PHE A 281 13.51 27.61 7.49
N SER A 282 13.37 28.37 8.58
CA SER A 282 14.42 28.50 9.60
C SER A 282 14.43 27.26 10.49
N SER A 283 15.62 26.91 10.99
CA SER A 283 15.83 25.84 11.99
C SER A 283 15.00 26.01 13.28
N ASP A 284 14.45 27.22 13.51
CA ASP A 284 13.62 27.56 14.67
C ASP A 284 12.12 27.27 14.46
N THR A 285 11.74 26.73 13.29
CA THR A 285 10.32 26.41 13.01
C THR A 285 9.87 25.26 13.90
N LYS A 286 9.05 25.58 14.91
CA LYS A 286 8.51 24.57 15.81
C LYS A 286 7.65 23.55 15.06
N ILE A 287 7.94 22.27 15.28
CA ILE A 287 7.09 21.18 14.82
C ILE A 287 5.73 21.28 15.53
N PRO A 288 4.60 21.33 14.79
CA PRO A 288 3.28 21.31 15.40
C PRO A 288 3.08 20.06 16.27
N ASN A 289 2.37 20.20 17.39
CA ASN A 289 2.10 19.05 18.28
C ASN A 289 1.15 18.00 17.68
N SER A 290 0.50 18.32 16.56
CA SER A 290 -0.41 17.43 15.84
C SER A 290 -0.42 17.80 14.36
N PHE A 291 -0.72 16.85 13.49
CA PHE A 291 -0.99 17.16 12.08
C PHE A 291 -2.13 18.18 11.96
N PRO A 292 -2.03 19.13 11.01
CA PRO A 292 -3.10 20.09 10.79
C PRO A 292 -4.37 19.32 10.45
N ARG A 293 -5.45 19.62 11.17
CA ARG A 293 -6.75 19.00 10.91
C ARG A 293 -7.40 19.72 9.75
N PHE A 294 -7.95 18.96 8.83
CA PHE A 294 -8.77 19.52 7.77
C PHE A 294 -10.05 20.10 8.38
N GLU A 295 -10.27 21.42 8.27
CA GLU A 295 -11.48 22.07 8.77
C GLU A 295 -12.58 22.11 7.72
N ARG A 296 -13.84 21.87 8.11
CA ARG A 296 -15.01 21.78 7.21
C ARG A 296 -15.24 23.03 6.33
N ASN A 297 -14.68 24.18 6.72
CA ASN A 297 -14.85 25.45 6.03
C ASN A 297 -13.66 25.81 5.13
N GLU A 298 -12.58 25.04 5.18
CA GLU A 298 -11.46 25.18 4.26
C GLU A 298 -11.85 24.55 2.92
N SER A 299 -11.95 25.37 1.87
CA SER A 299 -12.10 24.79 0.54
C SER A 299 -10.78 24.12 0.17
N TRP A 300 -10.81 22.81 -0.08
CA TRP A 300 -9.70 22.07 -0.72
C TRP A 300 -9.21 22.79 -2.00
N ARG A 301 -10.13 23.51 -2.66
CA ARG A 301 -9.87 24.38 -3.81
C ARG A 301 -8.84 25.47 -3.53
N ASN A 302 -8.85 26.05 -2.32
CA ASN A 302 -7.94 27.14 -1.93
C ASN A 302 -6.57 26.65 -1.44
N LEU A 303 -6.48 25.44 -0.90
CA LEU A 303 -5.25 24.92 -0.30
C LEU A 303 -4.45 24.02 -1.26
N THR A 304 -5.11 23.15 -2.03
CA THR A 304 -4.46 21.89 -2.40
C THR A 304 -4.91 21.26 -3.72
N GLU A 305 -6.08 21.56 -4.28
CA GLU A 305 -6.53 20.97 -5.57
C GLU A 305 -5.59 21.34 -6.74
N HIS A 306 -5.51 22.62 -7.10
CA HIS A 306 -4.65 23.03 -8.23
C HIS A 306 -3.17 22.91 -7.89
N ARG A 307 -2.73 23.26 -6.68
CA ARG A 307 -1.30 23.24 -6.35
C ARG A 307 -0.73 21.83 -6.32
N PHE A 308 -1.47 20.86 -5.79
CA PHE A 308 -1.00 19.49 -5.73
C PHE A 308 -1.21 18.76 -7.06
N ALA A 309 -2.38 18.89 -7.68
CA ALA A 309 -2.62 18.29 -9.00
C ALA A 309 -1.66 18.86 -10.05
N SER A 310 -1.42 20.18 -10.06
CA SER A 310 -0.43 20.82 -10.92
C SER A 310 0.98 20.33 -10.64
N ARG A 311 1.32 20.08 -9.36
CA ARG A 311 2.63 19.54 -8.98
C ARG A 311 2.81 18.10 -9.47
N VAL A 312 1.83 17.23 -9.21
CA VAL A 312 1.82 15.85 -9.72
C VAL A 312 1.90 15.89 -11.23
N SER A 313 1.02 16.64 -11.91
CA SER A 313 0.99 16.87 -13.36
C SER A 313 2.36 17.29 -13.91
N ARG A 314 2.97 18.32 -13.33
CA ARG A 314 4.29 18.83 -13.71
C ARG A 314 5.38 17.77 -13.60
N TYR A 315 5.35 16.95 -12.55
CA TYR A 315 6.43 15.98 -12.30
C TYR A 315 6.20 14.61 -12.92
N SER A 316 4.95 14.20 -13.09
CA SER A 316 4.54 12.97 -13.75
C SER A 316 4.40 13.12 -15.27
N GLY A 317 4.45 14.35 -15.81
CA GLY A 317 4.29 14.62 -17.24
C GLY A 317 2.87 14.42 -17.75
N GLU A 318 1.87 14.58 -16.90
CA GLU A 318 0.45 14.35 -17.21
C GLU A 318 -0.35 15.63 -17.07
N GLU A 319 -1.60 15.64 -17.53
CA GLU A 319 -2.55 16.72 -17.24
C GLU A 319 -3.07 16.64 -15.80
N GLU A 320 -3.54 17.76 -15.22
CA GLU A 320 -4.21 17.77 -13.90
C GLU A 320 -5.41 16.80 -13.84
N SER A 321 -6.06 16.57 -14.99
CA SER A 321 -7.16 15.62 -15.18
C SER A 321 -6.79 14.16 -14.85
N PHE A 322 -5.50 13.80 -14.96
CA PHE A 322 -4.99 12.47 -14.59
C PHE A 322 -5.14 12.22 -13.09
N PHE A 323 -4.64 13.15 -12.26
CA PHE A 323 -4.78 13.05 -10.81
C PHE A 323 -6.26 13.03 -10.42
N HIS A 324 -7.09 13.67 -11.24
CA HIS A 324 -8.53 13.61 -11.08
C HIS A 324 -9.17 12.26 -11.29
N SER A 325 -8.87 11.64 -12.42
CA SER A 325 -9.34 10.28 -12.66
C SER A 325 -8.86 9.29 -11.58
N LEU A 326 -7.63 9.47 -11.08
CA LEU A 326 -7.07 8.62 -10.04
C LEU A 326 -7.79 8.75 -8.69
N LEU A 327 -7.98 9.98 -8.19
CA LEU A 327 -8.71 10.22 -6.94
C LEU A 327 -10.14 9.69 -6.99
N GLN A 328 -10.84 9.89 -8.11
CA GLN A 328 -12.21 9.37 -8.29
C GLN A 328 -12.23 7.83 -8.23
N LYS A 329 -11.23 7.16 -8.80
CA LYS A 329 -11.11 5.69 -8.78
C LYS A 329 -10.89 5.17 -7.36
N GLU A 330 -10.01 5.80 -6.58
CA GLU A 330 -9.75 5.43 -5.19
C GLU A 330 -11.00 5.60 -4.33
N TYR A 331 -11.75 6.68 -4.54
CA TYR A 331 -13.03 6.85 -3.86
C TYR A 331 -14.03 5.74 -4.15
N GLU A 332 -14.30 5.45 -5.43
CA GLU A 332 -15.30 4.43 -5.77
C GLU A 332 -14.86 3.06 -5.23
N THR A 333 -13.55 2.78 -5.21
CA THR A 333 -13.00 1.58 -4.58
C THR A 333 -13.29 1.55 -3.07
N ALA A 334 -12.96 2.62 -2.34
CA ALA A 334 -13.22 2.74 -0.91
C ALA A 334 -14.72 2.59 -0.59
N LYS A 335 -15.57 3.25 -1.36
CA LYS A 335 -17.02 3.17 -1.24
C LYS A 335 -17.52 1.74 -1.47
N ASN A 336 -17.05 1.06 -2.51
CA ASN A 336 -17.45 -0.32 -2.80
C ASN A 336 -17.00 -1.30 -1.70
N VAL A 337 -15.78 -1.14 -1.18
CA VAL A 337 -15.28 -1.94 -0.06
C VAL A 337 -16.11 -1.69 1.20
N LEU A 338 -16.43 -0.43 1.51
CA LEU A 338 -17.25 -0.07 2.66
C LEU A 338 -18.66 -0.66 2.55
N VAL A 339 -19.32 -0.51 1.39
CA VAL A 339 -20.63 -1.11 1.12
C VAL A 339 -20.58 -2.62 1.35
N SER A 340 -19.58 -3.29 0.77
CA SER A 340 -19.41 -4.74 0.93
C SER A 340 -19.14 -5.15 2.38
N ALA A 341 -18.33 -4.38 3.13
CA ALA A 341 -18.05 -4.64 4.53
C ALA A 341 -19.32 -4.50 5.40
N LEU A 342 -20.12 -3.47 5.15
CA LEU A 342 -21.41 -3.26 5.83
C LEU A 342 -22.40 -4.39 5.52
N GLU A 343 -22.51 -4.79 4.25
CA GLU A 343 -23.34 -5.93 3.83
C GLU A 343 -22.89 -7.24 4.48
N ASN A 344 -21.59 -7.51 4.52
CA ASN A 344 -21.03 -8.71 5.17
C ASN A 344 -21.27 -8.69 6.68
N ARG A 345 -21.14 -7.53 7.35
CA ARG A 345 -21.43 -7.39 8.78
C ARG A 345 -22.91 -7.66 9.05
N LYS A 346 -23.80 -7.09 8.24
CA LYS A 346 -25.24 -7.34 8.30
C LYS A 346 -25.55 -8.83 8.16
N LYS A 347 -24.97 -9.48 7.15
CA LYS A 347 -25.14 -10.91 6.93
C LYS A 347 -24.66 -11.75 8.11
N ASN A 348 -23.50 -11.42 8.69
CA ASN A 348 -22.97 -12.12 9.86
C ASN A 348 -23.89 -11.98 11.09
N LEU A 349 -24.45 -10.78 11.30
CA LEU A 349 -25.45 -10.54 12.34
C LEU A 349 -26.72 -11.37 12.13
N GLU A 350 -27.25 -11.38 10.91
CA GLU A 350 -28.52 -12.03 10.54
C GLU A 350 -28.45 -13.56 10.51
N GLU A 351 -27.38 -14.11 9.96
CA GLU A 351 -27.27 -15.54 9.68
C GLU A 351 -26.56 -16.31 10.80
N PHE A 352 -25.68 -15.66 11.58
CA PHE A 352 -24.84 -16.34 12.57
C PHE A 352 -25.04 -15.83 14.00
N GLU A 353 -24.75 -14.57 14.30
CA GLU A 353 -24.73 -14.07 15.69
C GLU A 353 -26.12 -14.10 16.34
N ILE A 354 -27.13 -13.49 15.71
CA ILE A 354 -28.50 -13.45 16.25
C ILE A 354 -29.10 -14.87 16.35
N PRO A 355 -29.07 -15.72 15.30
CA PRO A 355 -29.60 -17.08 15.39
C PRO A 355 -28.89 -17.94 16.45
N ASN A 356 -27.57 -17.82 16.60
CA ASN A 356 -26.83 -18.54 17.63
C ASN A 356 -27.26 -18.11 19.05
N LEU A 357 -27.37 -16.80 19.30
CA LEU A 357 -27.85 -16.29 20.58
C LEU A 357 -29.30 -16.70 20.87
N LEU A 358 -30.18 -16.68 19.85
CA LEU A 358 -31.57 -17.17 19.98
C LEU A 358 -31.63 -18.68 20.26
N ASN A 359 -30.78 -19.49 19.63
CA ASN A 359 -30.68 -20.92 19.93
C ASN A 359 -30.19 -21.16 21.36
N ARG A 360 -29.16 -20.43 21.83
CA ARG A 360 -28.70 -20.50 23.21
C ARG A 360 -29.80 -20.11 24.20
N LEU A 361 -30.55 -19.04 23.89
CA LEU A 361 -31.69 -18.59 24.69
C LEU A 361 -32.78 -19.66 24.75
N LYS A 362 -33.09 -20.31 23.62
CA LYS A 362 -34.06 -21.42 23.56
C LYS A 362 -33.61 -22.62 24.39
N VAL A 363 -32.35 -23.04 24.28
CA VAL A 363 -31.79 -24.13 25.09
C VAL A 363 -31.89 -23.81 26.58
N ILE A 364 -31.60 -22.57 26.98
CA ILE A 364 -31.75 -22.15 28.38
C ILE A 364 -33.21 -22.18 28.81
N GLN A 365 -34.12 -21.63 28.00
CA GLN A 365 -35.56 -21.67 28.30
C GLN A 365 -36.10 -23.10 28.46
N ASP A 366 -35.67 -24.02 27.58
CA ASP A 366 -36.05 -25.43 27.64
C ASP A 366 -35.49 -26.12 28.90
N LEU A 367 -34.28 -25.73 29.36
CA LEU A 367 -33.65 -26.26 30.58
C LEU A 367 -34.26 -25.69 31.87
N THR A 368 -34.63 -24.41 31.89
CA THR A 368 -35.23 -23.74 33.08
C THR A 368 -36.57 -24.35 33.47
N ILE A 369 -37.28 -25.00 32.54
CA ILE A 369 -38.53 -25.72 32.80
C ILE A 369 -38.30 -26.99 33.66
N SER A 370 -37.05 -27.45 33.85
CA SER A 370 -36.72 -28.76 34.43
C SER A 370 -35.99 -28.76 35.80
N PHE A 371 -35.75 -27.63 36.46
CA PHE A 371 -34.84 -27.56 37.63
C PHE A 371 -35.38 -26.89 38.91
N ASN A 372 -34.80 -27.31 40.05
CA ASN A 372 -35.02 -26.84 41.43
C ASN A 372 -34.58 -25.38 41.69
N GLU A 373 -35.19 -24.75 42.70
CA GLU A 373 -35.09 -23.32 43.07
C GLU A 373 -33.67 -22.77 43.32
N THR A 374 -32.68 -23.61 43.65
CA THR A 374 -31.33 -23.15 44.04
C THR A 374 -30.42 -22.72 42.88
N LEU A 375 -30.72 -23.09 41.63
CA LEU A 375 -29.99 -22.65 40.43
C LEU A 375 -30.76 -21.57 39.63
N SER A 376 -31.96 -21.19 40.07
CA SER A 376 -32.87 -20.31 39.32
C SER A 376 -32.31 -18.90 39.11
N GLU A 377 -31.55 -18.36 40.08
CA GLU A 377 -30.98 -17.02 39.97
C GLU A 377 -29.84 -16.93 38.95
N ASP A 378 -28.94 -17.91 38.94
CA ASP A 378 -27.83 -17.99 37.97
C ASP A 378 -28.36 -18.17 36.54
N TRP A 379 -29.38 -19.02 36.33
CA TRP A 379 -30.00 -19.19 35.02
C TRP A 379 -30.76 -17.94 34.56
N LYS A 380 -31.44 -17.23 35.45
CA LYS A 380 -32.07 -15.93 35.15
C LYS A 380 -31.03 -14.88 34.76
N SER A 381 -29.87 -14.86 35.43
CA SER A 381 -28.75 -13.98 35.10
C SER A 381 -28.24 -14.25 33.68
N ILE A 382 -27.94 -15.51 33.36
CA ILE A 382 -27.47 -15.93 32.01
C ILE A 382 -28.53 -15.64 30.94
N GLN A 383 -29.80 -15.89 31.22
CA GLN A 383 -30.90 -15.57 30.30
C GLN A 383 -30.98 -14.06 30.04
N THR A 384 -30.81 -13.23 31.06
CA THR A 384 -30.84 -11.77 30.94
C THR A 384 -29.65 -11.25 30.14
N GLU A 385 -28.45 -11.80 30.39
CA GLU A 385 -27.23 -11.46 29.64
C GLU A 385 -27.35 -11.79 28.14
N ILE A 386 -27.86 -12.98 27.82
CA ILE A 386 -28.08 -13.39 26.42
C ILE A 386 -29.19 -12.55 25.78
N THR A 387 -30.26 -12.24 26.51
CA THR A 387 -31.35 -11.37 26.00
C THR A 387 -30.83 -9.97 25.68
N ASN A 388 -30.03 -9.39 26.57
CA ASN A 388 -29.39 -8.08 26.34
C ASN A 388 -28.46 -8.14 25.13
N SER A 389 -27.65 -9.19 25.00
CA SER A 389 -26.79 -9.41 23.84
C SER A 389 -27.59 -9.49 22.53
N VAL A 390 -28.73 -10.19 22.51
CA VAL A 390 -29.63 -10.24 21.35
C VAL A 390 -30.16 -8.85 21.02
N LEU A 391 -30.62 -8.09 22.02
CA LEU A 391 -31.14 -6.73 21.83
C LEU A 391 -30.08 -5.77 21.28
N GLU A 392 -28.85 -5.82 21.80
CA GLU A 392 -27.74 -5.02 21.29
C GLU A 392 -27.43 -5.36 19.83
N LYS A 393 -27.37 -6.65 19.48
CA LYS A 393 -27.11 -7.09 18.11
C LYS A 393 -28.24 -6.76 17.14
N TRP A 394 -29.49 -6.77 17.60
CA TRP A 394 -30.64 -6.28 16.84
C TRP A 394 -30.63 -4.77 16.64
N LYS A 395 -30.16 -4.02 17.65
CA LYS A 395 -29.99 -2.57 17.55
C LYS A 395 -28.89 -2.23 16.54
N GLU A 396 -27.75 -2.90 16.63
CA GLU A 396 -26.64 -2.80 15.66
C GLU A 396 -27.14 -3.08 14.23
N LYS A 397 -27.91 -4.16 14.03
CA LYS A 397 -28.52 -4.47 12.73
C LYS A 397 -29.43 -3.33 12.24
N LYS A 398 -30.33 -2.82 13.09
CA LYS A 398 -31.25 -1.73 12.70
C LYS A 398 -30.48 -0.46 12.36
N GLU A 399 -29.45 -0.12 13.11
CA GLU A 399 -28.57 1.02 12.83
C GLU A 399 -27.89 0.86 11.46
N LEU A 400 -27.39 -0.34 11.13
CA LEU A 400 -26.83 -0.63 9.80
C LEU A 400 -27.85 -0.56 8.65
N GLU A 401 -29.13 -0.81 8.91
CA GLU A 401 -30.21 -0.67 7.93
C GLU A 401 -30.66 0.79 7.73
N THR A 402 -30.53 1.61 8.77
CA THR A 402 -30.98 3.01 8.75
C THR A 402 -29.88 4.00 8.41
N ASN A 403 -28.62 3.72 8.78
CA ASN A 403 -27.51 4.64 8.58
C ASN A 403 -27.14 4.68 7.09
N ARG A 404 -27.32 5.85 6.48
CA ARG A 404 -26.77 6.13 5.16
C ARG A 404 -25.25 6.17 5.30
N ILE A 405 -24.54 5.60 4.33
CA ILE A 405 -23.07 5.63 4.21
C ILE A 405 -22.47 7.03 4.43
N GLU A 406 -23.26 8.08 4.18
CA GLU A 406 -22.92 9.50 4.34
C GLU A 406 -22.59 9.95 5.78
N GLU A 407 -22.93 9.16 6.81
CA GLU A 407 -22.73 9.52 8.22
C GLU A 407 -21.44 8.96 8.85
N ILE A 408 -20.65 8.18 8.10
CA ILE A 408 -19.35 7.66 8.56
C ILE A 408 -18.27 8.73 8.34
N PRO A 409 -17.50 9.15 9.36
CA PRO A 409 -16.51 10.24 9.24
C PRO A 409 -15.50 10.06 8.10
N SER A 410 -15.05 8.83 7.86
CA SER A 410 -14.17 8.50 6.73
C SER A 410 -14.88 8.68 5.39
N ALA A 411 -16.10 8.17 5.20
CA ALA A 411 -16.91 8.39 4.00
C ALA A 411 -17.26 9.87 3.76
N PHE A 412 -17.40 10.66 4.82
CA PHE A 412 -17.67 12.09 4.76
C PHE A 412 -16.46 12.90 4.26
N ALA A 413 -15.23 12.56 4.69
CA ALA A 413 -14.00 13.17 4.16
C ALA A 413 -13.88 12.95 2.64
N TRP A 414 -14.26 11.75 2.18
CA TRP A 414 -14.31 11.41 0.77
C TRP A 414 -15.47 12.06 -0.02
N LYS A 415 -16.65 12.22 0.60
CA LYS A 415 -17.77 12.96 -0.01
C LYS A 415 -17.42 14.43 -0.21
N ILE A 416 -16.76 15.07 0.76
CA ILE A 416 -16.20 16.43 0.61
C ILE A 416 -15.23 16.48 -0.58
N LEU A 417 -14.34 15.49 -0.73
CA LEU A 417 -13.39 15.40 -1.84
C LEU A 417 -14.09 15.39 -3.22
N ILE A 418 -15.29 14.81 -3.34
CA ILE A 418 -15.98 14.62 -4.63
C ILE A 418 -17.01 15.70 -4.93
N GLU A 419 -17.72 16.18 -3.91
CA GLU A 419 -18.67 17.28 -4.07
C GLU A 419 -17.95 18.56 -4.50
N ILE A 420 -16.69 18.75 -4.08
CA ILE A 420 -15.85 19.86 -4.52
C ILE A 420 -15.50 19.72 -6.03
N TRP A 421 -15.33 18.51 -6.54
CA TRP A 421 -14.90 18.23 -7.92
C TRP A 421 -16.00 18.22 -8.98
N LYS A 422 -17.23 17.90 -8.60
CA LYS A 422 -18.38 18.17 -9.49
C LYS A 422 -18.49 19.65 -9.89
N SER A 423 -17.92 20.57 -9.10
CA SER A 423 -17.97 22.01 -9.35
C SER A 423 -16.88 22.54 -10.30
N SER A 424 -15.85 21.74 -10.64
CA SER A 424 -14.73 22.14 -11.52
C SER A 424 -14.84 21.61 -12.96
N VAL A 425 -15.52 20.49 -13.20
CA VAL A 425 -15.70 19.89 -14.55
C VAL A 425 -16.59 20.73 -15.51
N GLY A 426 -17.29 21.74 -14.99
CA GLY A 426 -18.24 22.57 -15.77
C GLY A 426 -17.74 23.96 -16.22
N ARG A 427 -16.53 24.38 -15.83
CA ARG A 427 -16.00 25.71 -16.20
C ARG A 427 -14.93 25.57 -17.27
N LYS A 428 -15.33 25.72 -18.54
CA LYS A 428 -14.39 26.10 -19.61
C LYS A 428 -13.75 27.45 -19.25
N PRO A 429 -12.50 27.71 -19.70
CA PRO A 429 -11.71 28.88 -19.31
C PRO A 429 -12.43 30.21 -19.54
#